data_AF-A0A9P1IX28-F1
#
_entry.id   AF-A0A9P1IX28-F1
#
_cell.length_a   1.000
_cell.length_b   1.000
_cell.length_c   1.000
_cell.angle_alpha   90.00
_cell.angle_beta   90.00
_cell.angle_gamma   90.00
#
_symmetry.space_group_name_H-M   'P 1'
#
loop_
_entity.id
_entity.type
_entity.pdbx_description
1 polymer ?
#
loop_
_entity_poly.entity_id
_entity_poly.type
_entity_poly.pdbx_seq_one_letter_code
_entity_poly.pdbx_strand_id
1 'polypeptide(L)'
;MLVAVIFVSLYFFTTSHAASNCLSPELKKQAITCVESLTPLFNELKKSQAANFDDKNSYDKLNQLCETSLKCFKTLEKCAEIPKEVIDGSEDMCSLTKFVNGPKFSQCMKTIDAKKDKCTTELFVGPQQLEGALPPQIYWGDREDKCDNYKKNGDCARKFIATSCSADALKAFDSFKTETTKRLKC
;
A
#
# COMPACT_ATOMS: atom_id res chain seq x y z
N MET A 1 5.50 3.99 20.57
CA MET A 1 6.85 3.39 20.48
C MET A 1 7.17 3.20 19.01
N LEU A 2 8.34 3.70 18.58
CA LEU A 2 9.02 3.56 17.28
C LEU A 2 8.19 4.01 16.05
N VAL A 3 8.46 5.13 15.36
CA VAL A 3 9.78 5.64 14.93
C VAL A 3 10.74 4.49 14.62
N ALA A 4 10.31 3.59 13.75
CA ALA A 4 11.18 3.01 12.75
C ALA A 4 10.62 3.56 11.44
N VAL A 5 10.86 4.82 11.06
CA VAL A 5 12.15 5.13 10.45
C VAL A 5 12.79 3.85 9.95
N ILE A 6 12.18 3.33 8.89
CA ILE A 6 12.93 2.68 7.83
C ILE A 6 13.83 3.79 7.26
N PHE A 7 14.81 4.24 8.06
CA PHE A 7 16.16 4.27 7.57
C PHE A 7 16.31 2.85 7.07
N VAL A 8 16.13 2.70 5.75
CA VAL A 8 16.91 1.74 5.00
C VAL A 8 18.32 2.13 5.39
N SER A 9 18.77 1.58 6.51
CA SER A 9 20.15 1.58 6.90
C SER A 9 20.79 0.96 5.68
N LEU A 10 21.51 1.80 4.94
CA LEU A 10 22.42 1.47 3.85
C LEU A 10 23.53 0.48 4.29
N TYR A 11 23.28 -0.26 5.38
CA TYR A 11 24.08 -1.30 6.00
C TYR A 11 23.87 -2.68 5.38
N PHE A 12 22.96 -2.85 4.41
CA PHE A 12 22.80 -4.13 3.70
C PHE A 12 23.83 -4.39 2.59
N PHE A 13 24.86 -3.55 2.43
CA PHE A 13 25.97 -3.82 1.51
C PHE A 13 27.22 -4.41 2.18
N THR A 14 27.07 -5.09 3.33
CA THR A 14 28.21 -5.85 3.88
C THR A 14 27.93 -7.35 3.81
N THR A 15 28.64 -7.95 2.86
CA THR A 15 29.02 -9.37 2.80
C THR A 15 27.89 -10.39 2.65
N SER A 16 27.45 -10.56 1.41
CA SER A 16 26.85 -11.79 0.90
C SER A 16 27.02 -11.75 -0.62
N HIS A 17 27.20 -12.90 -1.26
CA HIS A 17 27.71 -13.00 -2.64
C HIS A 17 26.72 -12.39 -3.66
N ALA A 18 26.80 -11.08 -3.86
CA ALA A 18 26.11 -10.40 -4.94
C ALA A 18 26.53 -11.07 -6.25
N ALA A 19 25.56 -11.69 -6.94
CA ALA A 19 25.76 -12.25 -8.26
C ALA A 19 26.55 -11.24 -9.10
N SER A 20 27.62 -11.70 -9.76
CA SER A 20 28.65 -10.91 -10.47
C SER A 20 28.11 -9.84 -11.44
N ASN A 21 26.81 -9.88 -11.73
CA ASN A 21 26.09 -9.05 -12.69
C ASN A 21 25.55 -7.76 -12.04
N CYS A 22 25.56 -7.68 -10.70
CA CYS A 22 24.93 -6.61 -9.92
C CYS A 22 25.87 -5.45 -9.57
N LEU A 23 27.14 -5.56 -9.97
CA LEU A 23 28.15 -4.51 -9.87
C LEU A 23 28.25 -3.65 -11.15
N SER A 24 27.35 -3.84 -12.12
CA SER A 24 27.39 -3.01 -13.32
C SER A 24 27.06 -1.55 -12.96
N PRO A 25 27.79 -0.56 -13.53
CA PRO A 25 27.52 0.86 -13.28
C PRO A 25 26.06 1.25 -13.56
N GLU A 26 25.44 0.58 -14.53
CA GLU A 26 24.04 0.77 -14.92
C GLU A 26 23.08 0.33 -13.82
N LEU A 27 23.32 -0.83 -13.19
CA LEU A 27 22.49 -1.32 -12.08
C LEU A 27 22.65 -0.48 -10.81
N LYS A 28 23.87 0.01 -10.54
CA LYS A 28 24.12 0.94 -9.43
C LYS A 28 23.38 2.27 -9.64
N LYS A 29 23.37 2.78 -10.87
CA LYS A 29 22.62 3.99 -11.25
C LYS A 29 21.11 3.76 -11.06
N GLN A 30 20.60 2.62 -11.53
CA GLN A 30 19.19 2.25 -11.34
C GLN A 30 18.81 2.10 -9.86
N ALA A 31 19.72 1.57 -9.02
CA ALA A 31 19.51 1.46 -7.58
C ALA A 31 19.42 2.82 -6.89
N ILE A 32 20.31 3.76 -7.25
CA ILE A 32 20.28 5.14 -6.73
C ILE A 32 18.97 5.82 -7.13
N THR A 33 18.61 5.76 -8.41
CA THR A 33 17.33 6.30 -8.92
C THR A 33 16.12 5.65 -8.23
N CYS A 34 16.24 4.39 -7.83
CA CYS A 34 15.21 3.69 -7.06
C CYS A 34 14.94 4.34 -5.73
N VAL A 35 15.99 4.51 -4.92
CA VAL A 35 15.92 5.07 -3.58
C VAL A 35 15.42 6.51 -3.65
N GLU A 36 15.87 7.25 -4.66
CA GLU A 36 15.40 8.61 -4.96
C GLU A 36 13.89 8.64 -5.28
N SER A 37 13.33 7.59 -5.92
CA SER A 37 11.90 7.50 -6.24
C SER A 37 11.00 7.16 -5.04
N LEU A 38 11.56 6.57 -3.98
CA LEU A 38 10.79 6.19 -2.78
C LEU A 38 10.43 7.40 -1.91
N THR A 39 11.34 8.37 -1.82
CA THR A 39 11.11 9.60 -1.05
C THR A 39 9.87 10.38 -1.51
N PRO A 40 9.68 10.68 -2.81
CA PRO A 40 8.47 11.35 -3.28
C PRO A 40 7.22 10.48 -3.12
N LEU A 41 7.31 9.15 -3.26
CA LEU A 41 6.19 8.24 -2.97
C LEU A 41 5.72 8.37 -1.52
N PHE A 42 6.64 8.27 -0.55
CA PHE A 42 6.29 8.40 0.88
C PHE A 42 5.77 9.79 1.22
N ASN A 43 6.36 10.84 0.65
CA ASN A 43 5.90 12.21 0.87
C ASN A 43 4.50 12.45 0.32
N GLU A 44 4.19 11.92 -0.87
CA GLU A 44 2.86 12.04 -1.45
C GLU A 44 1.83 11.20 -0.69
N LEU A 45 2.20 9.99 -0.25
CA LEU A 45 1.35 9.15 0.60
C LEU A 45 0.98 9.90 1.89
N LYS A 46 1.97 10.50 2.56
CA LYS A 46 1.75 11.29 3.77
C LYS A 46 0.83 12.50 3.51
N LYS A 47 0.96 13.14 2.35
CA LYS A 47 0.09 14.27 1.97
C LYS A 47 -1.35 13.81 1.70
N SER A 48 -1.55 12.74 0.94
CA SER A 48 -2.88 12.21 0.63
C SER A 48 -3.56 11.56 1.83
N GLN A 49 -2.80 11.21 2.88
CA GLN A 49 -3.34 10.81 4.18
C GLN A 49 -3.72 12.03 5.05
N ALA A 50 -3.08 13.19 4.85
CA ALA A 50 -3.36 14.40 5.63
C ALA A 50 -4.44 15.29 5.00
N ALA A 51 -4.53 15.30 3.68
CA ALA A 51 -5.60 15.92 2.93
C ALA A 51 -6.64 14.85 2.66
N ASN A 52 -7.82 14.95 3.28
CA ASN A 52 -8.96 14.10 2.98
C ASN A 52 -9.05 13.83 1.47
N PHE A 53 -9.37 12.58 1.14
CA PHE A 53 -9.31 11.93 -0.17
C PHE A 53 -10.08 12.63 -1.34
N ASP A 54 -9.83 13.90 -1.62
CA ASP A 54 -10.56 14.70 -2.60
C ASP A 54 -9.73 15.30 -3.74
N ASP A 55 -8.39 15.22 -3.72
CA ASP A 55 -7.57 15.72 -4.82
C ASP A 55 -7.22 14.64 -5.85
N LYS A 56 -7.91 14.70 -7.00
CA LYS A 56 -7.65 13.83 -8.15
C LYS A 56 -6.20 13.90 -8.64
N ASN A 57 -5.56 15.07 -8.57
CA ASN A 57 -4.18 15.24 -9.03
C ASN A 57 -3.17 14.51 -8.13
N SER A 58 -3.40 14.49 -6.82
CA SER A 58 -2.57 13.71 -5.89
C SER A 58 -2.68 12.20 -6.14
N TYR A 59 -3.81 11.69 -6.65
CA TYR A 59 -3.95 10.26 -6.96
C TYR A 59 -3.21 9.81 -8.19
N ASP A 60 -3.33 10.55 -9.28
CA ASP A 60 -2.63 10.20 -10.51
C ASP A 60 -1.12 10.22 -10.26
N LYS A 61 -0.66 11.18 -9.47
CA LYS A 61 0.72 11.27 -9.00
C LYS A 61 1.12 10.09 -8.10
N LEU A 62 0.29 9.71 -7.12
CA LEU A 62 0.54 8.55 -6.27
C LEU A 62 0.64 7.24 -7.06
N ASN A 63 -0.29 7.02 -7.99
CA ASN A 63 -0.29 5.85 -8.85
C ASN A 63 0.99 5.79 -9.70
N GLN A 64 1.40 6.91 -10.29
CA GLN A 64 2.62 6.99 -11.07
C GLN A 64 3.87 6.71 -10.22
N LEU A 65 3.93 7.26 -9.01
CA LEU A 65 5.02 7.01 -8.06
C LEU A 65 5.06 5.53 -7.66
N CYS A 66 3.90 4.93 -7.40
CA CYS A 66 3.76 3.51 -7.10
C CYS A 66 4.26 2.61 -8.24
N GLU A 67 3.83 2.86 -9.48
CA GLU A 67 4.29 2.10 -10.65
C GLU A 67 5.80 2.22 -10.85
N THR A 68 6.35 3.43 -10.66
CA THR A 68 7.78 3.70 -10.76
C THR A 68 8.58 2.94 -9.71
N SER A 69 8.17 3.02 -8.44
CA SER A 69 8.85 2.35 -7.33
C SER A 69 8.75 0.83 -7.44
N LEU A 70 7.60 0.27 -7.84
CA LEU A 70 7.44 -1.17 -8.03
C LEU A 70 8.27 -1.73 -9.18
N LYS A 71 8.28 -1.05 -10.33
CA LYS A 71 9.15 -1.43 -11.45
C LYS A 71 10.61 -1.44 -11.01
N CYS A 72 10.96 -0.48 -10.18
CA CYS A 72 12.31 -0.37 -9.67
C CYS A 72 12.68 -1.51 -8.71
N PHE A 73 11.83 -1.81 -7.72
CA PHE A 73 12.06 -2.93 -6.81
C PHE A 73 12.23 -4.27 -7.53
N LYS A 74 11.40 -4.54 -8.55
CA LYS A 74 11.52 -5.75 -9.38
C LYS A 74 12.83 -5.83 -10.17
N THR A 75 13.35 -4.68 -10.58
CA THR A 75 14.64 -4.59 -11.30
C THR A 75 15.80 -4.91 -10.35
N LEU A 76 15.69 -4.48 -9.10
CA LEU A 76 16.72 -4.68 -8.07
C LEU A 76 16.59 -5.98 -7.26
N GLU A 77 15.44 -6.66 -7.31
CA GLU A 77 15.18 -7.94 -6.62
C GLU A 77 16.30 -8.95 -6.87
N LYS A 78 16.81 -8.99 -8.11
CA LYS A 78 17.88 -9.90 -8.53
C LYS A 78 19.28 -9.52 -8.03
N CYS A 79 19.43 -8.32 -7.46
CA CYS A 79 20.74 -7.71 -7.28
C CYS A 79 21.06 -7.13 -5.91
N ALA A 80 20.05 -6.70 -5.17
CA ALA A 80 20.24 -6.09 -3.85
C ALA A 80 19.74 -6.99 -2.72
N GLU A 81 19.50 -8.29 -2.99
CA GLU A 81 18.87 -9.24 -2.06
C GLU A 81 17.67 -8.60 -1.34
N ILE A 82 16.90 -7.77 -2.06
CA ILE A 82 15.79 -7.03 -1.46
C ILE A 82 14.82 -8.08 -0.95
N PRO A 83 14.52 -8.09 0.36
CA PRO A 83 13.62 -9.08 0.91
C PRO A 83 12.30 -9.04 0.15
N LYS A 84 11.83 -10.21 -0.26
CA LYS A 84 10.60 -10.35 -1.05
C LYS A 84 9.43 -9.67 -0.34
N GLU A 85 9.44 -9.67 0.98
CA GLU A 85 8.48 -9.05 1.88
C GLU A 85 8.37 -7.53 1.66
N VAL A 86 9.48 -6.86 1.34
CA VAL A 86 9.50 -5.41 1.05
C VAL A 86 8.81 -5.14 -0.29
N ILE A 87 9.05 -5.98 -1.28
CA ILE A 87 8.43 -5.88 -2.60
C ILE A 87 6.93 -6.18 -2.50
N ASP A 88 6.57 -7.30 -1.87
CA ASP A 88 5.19 -7.73 -1.66
C ASP A 88 4.41 -6.69 -0.83
N GLY A 89 5.02 -6.11 0.20
CA GLY A 89 4.43 -5.03 1.01
C GLY A 89 4.20 -3.75 0.21
N SER A 90 5.15 -3.38 -0.65
CA SER A 90 5.01 -2.23 -1.56
C SER A 90 3.94 -2.46 -2.63
N GLU A 91 3.84 -3.68 -3.17
CA GLU A 91 2.81 -4.04 -4.14
C GLU A 91 1.42 -3.95 -3.52
N ASP A 92 1.28 -4.45 -2.30
CA ASP A 92 0.03 -4.41 -1.57
C ASP A 92 -0.39 -2.97 -1.24
N MET A 93 0.55 -2.13 -0.79
CA MET A 93 0.34 -0.69 -0.61
C MET A 93 -0.21 -0.01 -1.84
N CYS A 94 0.47 -0.20 -2.96
CA CYS A 94 0.10 0.45 -4.20
C CYS A 94 -1.24 -0.07 -4.73
N SER A 95 -1.50 -1.37 -4.56
CA SER A 95 -2.78 -1.98 -4.92
C SER A 95 -3.94 -1.41 -4.10
N LEU A 96 -3.77 -1.30 -2.78
CA LEU A 96 -4.79 -0.74 -1.90
C LEU A 96 -5.04 0.73 -2.18
N THR A 97 -3.97 1.53 -2.34
CA THR A 97 -4.06 2.95 -2.70
C THR A 97 -4.80 3.16 -4.02
N LYS A 98 -4.48 2.36 -5.04
CA LYS A 98 -5.16 2.42 -6.35
C LYS A 98 -6.63 2.02 -6.25
N PHE A 99 -6.95 1.04 -5.39
CA PHE A 99 -8.31 0.59 -5.18
C PHE A 99 -9.16 1.67 -4.49
N VAL A 100 -8.75 2.15 -3.32
CA VAL A 100 -9.56 3.09 -2.51
C VAL A 100 -9.76 4.43 -3.21
N ASN A 101 -8.81 4.83 -4.06
CA ASN A 101 -8.88 6.07 -4.85
C ASN A 101 -9.39 5.85 -6.29
N GLY A 102 -9.67 4.60 -6.66
CA GLY A 102 -10.12 4.26 -7.99
C GLY A 102 -11.51 4.82 -8.30
N PRO A 103 -11.83 5.10 -9.58
CA PRO A 103 -13.09 5.74 -9.97
C PRO A 103 -14.34 4.93 -9.57
N LYS A 104 -14.18 3.61 -9.36
CA LYS A 104 -15.26 2.71 -8.96
C LYS A 104 -15.51 2.67 -7.45
N PHE A 105 -14.57 3.12 -6.62
CA PHE A 105 -14.63 2.93 -5.16
C PHE A 105 -14.41 4.22 -4.35
N SER A 106 -13.80 5.27 -4.91
CA SER A 106 -13.52 6.52 -4.20
C SER A 106 -14.75 7.17 -3.58
N GLN A 107 -15.90 7.14 -4.27
CA GLN A 107 -17.16 7.65 -3.70
C GLN A 107 -17.63 6.80 -2.52
N CYS A 108 -17.39 5.49 -2.53
CA CYS A 108 -17.72 4.61 -1.42
C CYS A 108 -16.84 4.90 -0.20
N MET A 109 -15.57 5.26 -0.40
CA MET A 109 -14.68 5.68 0.69
C MET A 109 -15.19 6.92 1.43
N LYS A 110 -15.77 7.89 0.72
CA LYS A 110 -16.44 9.04 1.36
C LYS A 110 -17.62 8.61 2.23
N THR A 111 -18.41 7.64 1.76
CA THR A 111 -19.51 7.07 2.55
C THR A 111 -19.00 6.32 3.78
N ILE A 112 -17.91 5.55 3.64
CA ILE A 112 -17.25 4.84 4.74
C ILE A 112 -16.77 5.83 5.80
N ASP A 113 -16.08 6.91 5.39
CA ASP A 113 -15.59 7.95 6.30
C ASP A 113 -16.74 8.67 7.01
N ALA A 114 -17.80 9.03 6.29
CA ALA A 114 -18.96 9.69 6.86
C ALA A 114 -19.73 8.82 7.86
N LYS A 115 -19.86 7.52 7.59
CA LYS A 115 -20.61 6.58 8.45
C LYS A 115 -19.75 5.95 9.55
N LYS A 116 -18.42 6.00 9.42
CA LYS A 116 -17.44 5.39 10.34
C LYS A 116 -17.78 3.93 10.67
N ASP A 117 -18.17 3.16 9.66
CA ASP A 117 -18.50 1.75 9.85
C ASP A 117 -17.25 0.98 10.31
N LYS A 118 -17.37 0.31 11.46
CA LYS A 118 -16.25 -0.34 12.12
C LYS A 118 -15.49 -1.31 11.20
N CYS A 119 -16.22 -2.13 10.45
CA CYS A 119 -15.61 -3.15 9.60
C CYS A 119 -14.82 -2.55 8.45
N THR A 120 -15.38 -1.57 7.75
CA THR A 120 -14.70 -0.90 6.65
C THR A 120 -13.57 0.01 7.12
N THR A 121 -13.73 0.71 8.24
CA THR A 121 -12.66 1.50 8.85
C THR A 121 -11.49 0.62 9.28
N GLU A 122 -11.74 -0.49 10.01
CA GLU A 122 -10.67 -1.42 10.40
C GLU A 122 -10.02 -2.09 9.18
N LEU A 123 -10.78 -2.38 8.11
CA LEU A 123 -10.25 -3.07 6.94
C LEU A 123 -9.32 -2.18 6.10
N PHE A 124 -9.69 -0.91 5.86
CA PHE A 124 -8.95 -0.05 4.95
C PHE A 124 -7.98 0.91 5.64
N VAL A 125 -8.30 1.34 6.85
CA VAL A 125 -7.57 2.39 7.56
C VAL A 125 -6.99 1.93 8.89
N GLY A 126 -7.32 0.71 9.30
CA GLY A 126 -6.83 0.10 10.53
C GLY A 126 -7.53 0.63 11.79
N PRO A 127 -7.31 -0.04 12.94
CA PRO A 127 -8.02 0.26 14.18
C PRO A 127 -7.68 1.64 14.77
N GLN A 128 -6.51 2.20 14.43
CA GLN A 128 -5.99 3.45 15.01
C GLN A 128 -6.80 4.70 14.61
N GLN A 129 -7.65 4.61 13.59
CA GLN A 129 -8.57 5.68 13.21
C GLN A 129 -9.81 5.79 14.11
N LEU A 130 -10.24 4.70 14.76
CA LEU A 130 -11.43 4.70 15.60
C LEU A 130 -11.23 5.51 16.88
N GLU A 131 -9.98 5.81 17.25
CA GLU A 131 -9.60 6.53 18.46
C GLU A 131 -9.22 8.00 18.21
N GLY A 132 -9.33 8.50 16.97
CA GLY A 132 -9.04 9.90 16.62
C GLY A 132 -7.58 10.32 16.83
N ALA A 133 -6.67 9.37 17.03
CA ALA A 133 -5.31 9.65 17.50
C ALA A 133 -4.34 10.10 16.39
N LEU A 134 -4.61 9.81 15.12
CA LEU A 134 -3.69 10.06 13.99
C LEU A 134 -4.45 10.28 12.66
N PRO A 135 -3.89 11.02 11.69
CA PRO A 135 -4.43 11.09 10.32
C PRO A 135 -4.54 9.68 9.71
N PRO A 136 -5.48 9.41 8.77
CA PRO A 136 -5.72 8.08 8.20
C PRO A 136 -4.42 7.48 7.67
N GLN A 137 -3.87 6.49 8.37
CA GLN A 137 -2.70 5.75 7.89
C GLN A 137 -3.22 4.46 7.31
N ILE A 138 -2.97 4.23 6.02
CA ILE A 138 -3.25 2.91 5.44
C ILE A 138 -2.52 1.86 6.29
N TYR A 139 -3.25 0.83 6.74
CA TYR A 139 -2.71 -0.15 7.67
C TYR A 139 -1.61 -1.00 7.02
N TRP A 140 -0.37 -0.84 7.50
CA TRP A 140 0.83 -1.56 7.07
C TRP A 140 1.17 -2.72 8.01
N GLY A 141 0.18 -3.51 8.43
CA GLY A 141 0.44 -4.74 9.18
C GLY A 141 1.32 -5.71 8.40
N ASP A 142 1.88 -6.70 9.09
CA ASP A 142 2.53 -7.81 8.40
C ASP A 142 1.49 -8.62 7.59
N ARG A 143 1.98 -9.59 6.81
CA ARG A 143 1.11 -10.40 5.94
C ARG A 143 0.02 -11.12 6.73
N GLU A 144 0.36 -11.67 7.90
CA GLU A 144 -0.55 -12.49 8.70
C GLU A 144 -1.65 -11.61 9.29
N ASP A 145 -1.27 -10.47 9.87
CA ASP A 145 -2.18 -9.45 10.37
C ASP A 145 -3.18 -8.99 9.30
N LYS A 146 -2.71 -8.76 8.07
CA LYS A 146 -3.57 -8.39 6.95
C LYS A 146 -4.53 -9.50 6.57
N CYS A 147 -4.05 -10.74 6.46
CA CYS A 147 -4.91 -11.90 6.18
C CYS A 147 -6.00 -12.04 7.23
N ASP A 148 -5.65 -11.93 8.51
CA ASP A 148 -6.60 -12.06 9.60
C ASP A 148 -7.58 -10.90 9.65
N ASN A 149 -7.14 -9.67 9.32
CA ASN A 149 -8.03 -8.54 9.14
C ASN A 149 -9.06 -8.79 8.01
N TYR A 150 -8.63 -9.33 6.86
CA TYR A 150 -9.56 -9.68 5.77
C TYR A 150 -10.53 -10.81 6.16
N LYS A 151 -10.08 -11.83 6.91
CA LYS A 151 -10.97 -12.89 7.42
C LYS A 151 -11.99 -12.34 8.41
N LYS A 152 -11.54 -11.50 9.34
CA LYS A 152 -12.37 -10.94 10.42
C LYS A 152 -13.37 -9.90 9.91
N ASN A 153 -12.90 -8.96 9.10
CA ASN A 153 -13.66 -7.78 8.72
C ASN A 153 -14.19 -7.81 7.28
N GLY A 154 -13.68 -8.70 6.42
CA GLY A 154 -14.01 -8.70 4.99
C GLY A 154 -15.48 -8.94 4.67
N ASP A 155 -16.16 -9.82 5.39
CA ASP A 155 -17.56 -10.15 5.10
C ASP A 155 -18.54 -9.10 5.61
N CYS A 156 -18.27 -8.50 6.78
CA CYS A 156 -19.08 -7.39 7.27
C CYS A 156 -18.81 -6.10 6.48
N ALA A 157 -17.56 -5.82 6.08
CA ALA A 157 -17.24 -4.73 5.16
C ALA A 157 -17.98 -4.91 3.82
N ARG A 158 -17.98 -6.13 3.27
CA ARG A 158 -18.75 -6.44 2.05
C ARG A 158 -20.23 -6.12 2.20
N LYS A 159 -20.85 -6.54 3.32
CA LYS A 159 -22.27 -6.26 3.60
C LYS A 159 -22.53 -4.75 3.66
N PHE A 160 -21.68 -4.00 4.38
CA PHE A 160 -21.80 -2.55 4.44
C PHE A 160 -21.71 -1.92 3.03
N ILE A 161 -20.72 -2.31 2.22
CA ILE A 161 -20.53 -1.80 0.86
C ILE A 161 -21.76 -2.12 0.00
N ALA A 162 -22.30 -3.34 0.09
CA ALA A 162 -23.48 -3.75 -0.65
C ALA A 162 -24.74 -2.92 -0.30
N THR A 163 -24.84 -2.46 0.95
CA THR A 163 -26.00 -1.67 1.43
C THR A 163 -25.81 -0.17 1.27
N SER A 164 -24.59 0.34 1.40
CA SER A 164 -24.30 1.77 1.50
C SER A 164 -23.63 2.37 0.27
N CYS A 165 -23.13 1.54 -0.65
CA CYS A 165 -22.41 1.98 -1.85
C CYS A 165 -23.06 1.45 -3.14
N SER A 166 -22.49 1.83 -4.29
CA SER A 166 -22.98 1.38 -5.59
C SER A 166 -22.65 -0.09 -5.85
N ALA A 167 -23.41 -0.73 -6.75
CA ALA A 167 -23.13 -2.09 -7.21
C ALA A 167 -21.73 -2.21 -7.86
N ASP A 168 -21.24 -1.16 -8.51
CA ASP A 168 -19.89 -1.13 -9.08
C ASP A 168 -18.80 -1.08 -8.00
N ALA A 169 -19.05 -0.36 -6.89
CA ALA A 169 -18.15 -0.36 -5.74
C ALA A 169 -18.09 -1.74 -5.09
N LEU A 170 -19.24 -2.43 -4.95
CA LEU A 170 -19.28 -3.80 -4.45
C LEU A 170 -18.49 -4.77 -5.34
N LYS A 171 -18.70 -4.72 -6.66
CA LYS A 171 -17.93 -5.55 -7.61
C LYS A 171 -16.44 -5.26 -7.53
N ALA A 172 -16.06 -3.97 -7.47
CA ALA A 172 -14.66 -3.58 -7.33
C ALA A 172 -14.05 -4.12 -6.03
N PHE A 173 -14.78 -4.06 -4.93
CA PHE A 173 -14.35 -4.62 -3.64
C PHE A 173 -14.17 -6.14 -3.71
N ASP A 174 -15.12 -6.88 -4.30
CA ASP A 174 -15.03 -8.33 -4.42
C ASP A 174 -13.81 -8.76 -5.26
N SER A 175 -13.54 -8.05 -6.36
CA SER A 175 -12.33 -8.24 -7.17
C SER A 175 -11.06 -7.93 -6.37
N PHE A 176 -11.01 -6.77 -5.70
CA PHE A 176 -9.85 -6.36 -4.91
C PHE A 176 -9.56 -7.30 -3.75
N LYS A 177 -10.58 -7.76 -3.02
CA LYS A 177 -10.46 -8.76 -1.93
C LYS A 177 -9.84 -10.03 -2.48
N THR A 178 -10.35 -10.56 -3.59
CA THR A 178 -9.86 -11.80 -4.22
C THR A 178 -8.41 -11.68 -4.67
N GLU A 179 -8.04 -10.58 -5.32
CA GLU A 179 -6.66 -10.34 -5.77
C GLU A 179 -5.70 -10.18 -4.58
N THR A 180 -6.15 -9.48 -3.54
CA THR A 180 -5.34 -9.22 -2.35
C THR A 180 -5.11 -10.48 -1.53
N THR A 181 -6.14 -11.29 -1.26
CA THR A 181 -5.97 -12.56 -0.54
C THR A 181 -5.03 -13.48 -1.31
N LYS A 182 -5.20 -13.60 -2.64
CA LYS A 182 -4.29 -14.38 -3.49
C LYS A 182 -2.84 -13.90 -3.41
N ARG A 183 -2.61 -12.57 -3.45
CA ARG A 183 -1.26 -11.98 -3.35
C ARG A 183 -0.63 -12.23 -1.98
N LEU A 184 -1.41 -12.03 -0.93
CA LEU A 184 -0.99 -12.26 0.46
C LEU A 184 -0.88 -13.75 0.82
N LYS A 185 -1.38 -14.65 -0.04
CA LYS A 185 -1.49 -16.10 0.23
C LYS A 185 -2.31 -16.40 1.48
N CYS A 186 -3.35 -15.58 1.68
CA CYS A 186 -4.55 -15.99 2.38
C CYS A 186 -5.43 -16.78 1.39
#